data_AF-A0AAU4TP68-F1
#
_entry.id   AF-A0AAU4TP68-F1
#
_cell.length_a   1.000
_cell.length_b   1.000
_cell.length_c   1.000
_cell.angle_alpha   90.00
_cell.angle_beta   90.00
_cell.angle_gamma   90.00
#
_symmetry.space_group_name_H-M   'P 1'
#
loop_
_entity.id
_entity.type
_entity.pdbx_description
1 polymer ?
#
loop_
_entity_poly.entity_id
_entity_poly.type
_entity_poly.pdbx_seq_one_letter_code
_entity_poly.pdbx_strand_id
1 'polypeptide(L)'
;MPFLLNEDAALKHKFQGLVVHDSTSGTGRKVTVRYKSPEYELADLTYPLALISHTAISRDPERESRGVVNLHYAPEGYEPWADMSDPTQSPYMAQMPIPINIDYQVDVYARKELHIIELTGALMQFDFLPPRFGYLPIGEDGTVRRLDLLGGPDYTESKDEQGKRLFCATWALRVSSEIFADEIRDLTPAQRVLIDLLDKQAWDEGTTRPWSPTYEVTKALLSISTATLPAATAGHPYRQALGSTGGHGEVHWSLPEGSHLPAGLALSHSGVVFGTPQAPTGSPAQFLVSARDSDFAPQVASAALTLTVSPAPPGS
;
A
#
# COMPACT_ATOMS: atom_id res chain seq x y z
N MET A 1 3.60 -5.90 -2.21
CA MET A 1 2.85 -6.99 -1.54
C MET A 1 1.60 -6.37 -0.92
N PRO A 2 0.46 -6.33 -1.63
CA PRO A 2 -0.70 -5.55 -1.21
C PRO A 2 -1.75 -6.47 -0.55
N PHE A 3 -1.52 -6.86 0.71
CA PHE A 3 -2.58 -7.36 1.61
C PHE A 3 -2.15 -7.52 3.09
N LEU A 4 -0.88 -7.35 3.48
CA LEU A 4 -0.58 -7.34 4.92
C LEU A 4 -1.03 -5.99 5.49
N LEU A 5 -2.17 -5.99 6.17
CA LEU A 5 -2.54 -4.91 7.08
C LEU A 5 -1.41 -4.74 8.11
N ASN A 6 -1.16 -3.53 8.62
CA ASN A 6 -0.10 -3.30 9.61
C ASN A 6 -0.28 -4.21 10.85
N GLU A 7 -1.52 -4.57 11.15
CA GLU A 7 -1.94 -5.56 12.15
C GLU A 7 -1.30 -6.94 11.93
N ASP A 8 -1.12 -7.39 10.69
CA ASP A 8 -0.51 -8.68 10.39
C ASP A 8 0.98 -8.68 10.74
N ALA A 9 1.69 -7.64 10.32
CA ALA A 9 3.11 -7.50 10.60
C ALA A 9 3.34 -7.43 12.13
N ALA A 10 2.51 -6.66 12.81
CA ALA A 10 2.51 -6.54 14.26
C ALA A 10 2.22 -7.89 14.95
N LEU A 11 1.21 -8.64 14.49
CA LEU A 11 0.84 -9.92 15.09
C LEU A 11 1.94 -10.97 14.90
N LYS A 12 2.55 -11.04 13.71
CA LYS A 12 3.72 -11.89 13.45
C LYS A 12 4.89 -11.50 14.34
N HIS A 13 5.19 -10.21 14.46
CA HIS A 13 6.25 -9.71 15.34
C HIS A 13 5.97 -10.06 16.81
N LYS A 14 4.73 -9.95 17.27
CA LYS A 14 4.33 -10.29 18.64
C LYS A 14 4.63 -11.74 19.01
N PHE A 15 4.50 -12.68 18.08
CA PHE A 15 4.82 -14.09 18.33
C PHE A 15 6.29 -14.46 18.07
N GLN A 16 7.11 -13.53 17.56
CA GLN A 16 8.54 -13.78 17.40
C GLN A 16 9.22 -13.92 18.77
N GLY A 17 10.31 -14.68 18.79
CA GLY A 17 11.09 -14.87 20.01
C GLY A 17 10.60 -15.99 20.92
N LEU A 18 9.51 -16.69 20.57
CA LEU A 18 9.13 -17.94 21.23
C LEU A 18 10.25 -18.98 21.12
N VAL A 19 10.55 -19.65 22.23
CA VAL A 19 11.58 -20.67 22.35
C VAL A 19 11.03 -21.84 23.14
N VAL A 20 11.35 -23.06 22.71
CA VAL A 20 11.10 -24.29 23.48
C VAL A 20 12.39 -24.93 23.91
N HIS A 21 12.38 -25.60 25.05
CA HIS A 21 13.56 -26.27 25.61
C HIS A 21 13.40 -27.78 25.50
N ASP A 22 14.45 -28.43 25.02
CA ASP A 22 14.53 -29.89 25.07
C ASP A 22 15.22 -30.30 26.38
N SER A 23 14.84 -31.44 26.96
CA SER A 23 15.43 -31.92 28.20
C SER A 23 16.94 -32.24 28.08
N THR A 24 17.42 -32.43 26.84
CA THR A 24 18.80 -32.84 26.54
C THR A 24 19.71 -31.69 26.08
N SER A 25 19.16 -30.56 25.64
CA SER A 25 19.94 -29.43 25.12
C SER A 25 19.61 -28.16 25.89
N GLY A 26 20.57 -27.62 26.64
CA GLY A 26 20.41 -26.34 27.35
C GLY A 26 20.23 -25.12 26.44
N THR A 27 20.38 -25.30 25.12
CA THR A 27 20.07 -24.30 24.10
C THR A 27 18.63 -24.52 23.61
N GLY A 28 17.76 -23.55 23.90
CA GLY A 28 16.37 -23.58 23.44
C GLY A 28 16.26 -23.46 21.91
N ARG A 29 15.25 -24.12 21.34
CA ARG A 29 14.91 -24.09 19.91
C ARG A 29 13.91 -22.97 19.65
N LYS A 30 14.25 -22.06 18.74
CA LYS A 30 13.35 -20.98 18.33
C LYS A 30 12.16 -21.54 17.56
N VAL A 31 10.98 -21.01 17.84
CA VAL A 31 9.76 -21.30 17.11
C VAL A 31 9.68 -20.36 15.91
N THR A 32 9.47 -20.94 14.74
CA THR A 32 9.29 -20.15 13.52
C THR A 32 7.86 -19.63 13.49
N VAL A 33 7.64 -18.36 13.11
CA VAL A 33 6.29 -17.79 12.94
C VAL A 33 6.05 -17.50 11.47
N ARG A 34 4.96 -18.04 10.91
CA ARG A 34 4.61 -17.92 9.49
C ARG A 34 3.15 -17.58 9.32
N TYR A 35 2.81 -16.99 8.18
CA TYR A 35 1.43 -16.93 7.73
C TYR A 35 1.10 -18.14 6.86
N LYS A 36 -0.15 -18.62 6.94
CA LYS A 36 -0.67 -19.69 6.08
C LYS A 36 -0.80 -19.24 4.63
N SER A 37 -1.02 -17.95 4.41
CA SER A 37 -1.06 -17.34 3.09
C SER A 37 -0.19 -16.09 3.10
N PRO A 38 0.62 -15.85 2.07
CA PRO A 38 0.74 -16.61 0.81
C PRO A 38 1.54 -17.94 0.95
N GLU A 39 1.20 -18.92 0.10
CA GLU A 39 1.68 -20.32 0.17
C GLU A 39 3.22 -20.48 0.15
N TYR A 40 3.96 -19.52 -0.43
CA TYR A 40 5.42 -19.59 -0.45
C TYR A 40 6.06 -19.51 0.95
N GLU A 41 5.36 -18.98 1.97
CA GLU A 41 5.84 -19.00 3.36
C GLU A 41 5.83 -20.41 3.97
N LEU A 42 5.13 -21.37 3.34
CA LEU A 42 4.97 -22.75 3.81
C LEU A 42 5.96 -23.74 3.18
N ALA A 43 6.88 -23.29 2.31
CA ALA A 43 7.78 -24.18 1.57
C ALA A 43 8.77 -24.96 2.46
N ASP A 44 9.04 -24.49 3.68
CA ASP A 44 9.87 -25.19 4.67
C ASP A 44 9.22 -25.15 6.07
N LEU A 45 8.47 -26.20 6.41
CA LEU A 45 7.82 -26.38 7.69
C LEU A 45 8.76 -27.07 8.69
N THR A 46 9.68 -26.29 9.24
CA THR A 46 10.52 -26.73 10.35
C THR A 46 9.80 -26.54 11.69
N TYR A 47 9.62 -27.63 12.45
CA TYR A 47 8.93 -27.64 13.75
C TYR A 47 9.91 -27.45 14.93
N PRO A 48 9.53 -26.73 16.00
CA PRO A 48 8.21 -26.15 16.28
C PRO A 48 7.90 -24.89 15.44
N LEU A 49 6.61 -24.74 15.11
CA LEU A 49 6.10 -23.70 14.21
C LEU A 49 4.82 -23.09 14.80
N ALA A 50 4.68 -21.77 14.71
CA ALA A 50 3.43 -21.05 14.88
C ALA A 50 2.95 -20.55 13.51
N LEU A 51 1.71 -20.87 13.18
CA LEU A 51 1.09 -20.54 11.92
C LEU A 51 -0.09 -19.60 12.18
N ILE A 52 -0.09 -18.45 11.52
CA ILE A 52 -1.14 -17.46 11.61
C ILE A 52 -1.97 -17.53 10.34
N SER A 53 -3.28 -17.59 10.46
CA SER A 53 -4.20 -17.47 9.33
C SER A 53 -5.25 -16.42 9.61
N HIS A 54 -5.54 -15.64 8.58
CA HIS A 54 -6.66 -14.73 8.58
C HIS A 54 -7.96 -15.51 8.33
N THR A 55 -8.96 -15.33 9.19
CA THR A 55 -10.23 -16.07 9.13
C THR A 55 -11.35 -15.20 8.57
N ALA A 56 -11.50 -13.96 9.05
CA ALA A 56 -12.57 -13.07 8.61
C ALA A 56 -12.24 -11.60 8.90
N ILE A 57 -12.69 -10.70 8.03
CA ILE A 57 -12.81 -9.27 8.33
C ILE A 57 -14.31 -8.96 8.40
N SER A 58 -14.73 -8.32 9.48
CA SER A 58 -16.11 -7.87 9.65
C SER A 58 -16.15 -6.45 10.18
N ARG A 59 -17.18 -5.69 9.81
CA ARG A 59 -17.44 -4.38 10.43
C ARG A 59 -17.93 -4.58 11.85
N ASP A 60 -17.65 -3.58 12.71
CA ASP A 60 -18.14 -3.52 14.08
C ASP A 60 -19.05 -2.31 14.30
N PRO A 61 -20.37 -2.46 14.06
CA PRO A 61 -21.32 -1.35 14.18
C PRO A 61 -21.46 -0.80 15.60
N GLU A 62 -21.10 -1.56 16.64
CA GLU A 62 -21.21 -1.10 18.02
C GLU A 62 -20.15 -0.05 18.37
N ARG A 63 -19.02 -0.06 17.64
CA ARG A 63 -17.96 0.94 17.76
C ARG A 63 -18.16 2.15 16.83
N GLU A 64 -19.15 2.11 15.95
CA GLU A 64 -19.35 3.17 14.96
C GLU A 64 -20.00 4.41 15.57
N SER A 65 -19.39 5.57 15.40
CA SER A 65 -20.06 6.84 15.61
C SER A 65 -21.17 7.05 14.56
N ARG A 66 -22.24 7.75 14.94
CA ARG A 66 -23.30 8.16 14.03
C ARG A 66 -23.30 9.67 13.91
N GLY A 67 -23.20 10.15 12.67
CA GLY A 67 -23.13 11.57 12.37
C GLY A 67 -21.71 12.11 12.43
N VAL A 68 -21.60 13.40 12.16
CA VAL A 68 -20.34 14.13 12.15
C VAL A 68 -20.14 14.80 13.50
N VAL A 69 -18.93 14.72 14.03
CA VAL A 69 -18.50 15.56 15.16
C VAL A 69 -17.66 16.71 14.62
N ASN A 70 -18.15 17.92 14.78
CA ASN A 70 -17.38 19.12 14.47
C ASN A 70 -16.37 19.39 15.58
N LEU A 71 -15.15 19.76 15.21
CA LEU A 71 -14.07 20.03 16.16
C LEU A 71 -14.22 21.43 16.76
N HIS A 72 -14.03 21.54 18.07
CA HIS A 72 -14.00 22.81 18.81
C HIS A 72 -12.67 23.56 18.66
N TYR A 73 -11.74 23.03 17.87
CA TYR A 73 -10.43 23.61 17.63
C TYR A 73 -10.00 23.39 16.19
N ALA A 74 -9.13 24.27 15.70
CA ALA A 74 -8.49 24.06 14.41
C ALA A 74 -7.38 23.01 14.58
N PRO A 75 -7.36 21.95 13.76
CA PRO A 75 -6.26 21.00 13.75
C PRO A 75 -4.92 21.70 13.48
N GLU A 76 -3.83 21.08 13.92
CA GLU A 76 -2.49 21.59 13.68
C GLU A 76 -2.22 21.78 12.18
N GLY A 77 -1.66 22.93 11.81
CA GLY A 77 -1.40 23.28 10.41
C GLY A 77 -2.58 23.91 9.65
N TYR A 78 -3.73 24.08 10.28
CA TYR A 78 -4.91 24.72 9.69
C TYR A 78 -5.26 26.04 10.39
N GLU A 79 -5.85 26.97 9.64
CA GLU A 79 -6.22 28.28 10.19
C GLU A 79 -7.47 28.17 11.09
N PRO A 80 -7.48 28.84 12.26
CA PRO A 80 -8.69 29.02 13.05
C PRO A 80 -9.82 29.67 12.24
N TRP A 81 -11.05 29.22 12.44
CA TRP A 81 -12.22 29.83 11.81
C TRP A 81 -12.81 30.95 12.68
N ALA A 82 -13.77 31.69 12.13
CA ALA A 82 -14.26 32.96 12.69
C ALA A 82 -14.89 32.87 14.09
N ASP A 83 -15.51 31.75 14.45
CA ASP A 83 -16.16 31.56 15.76
C ASP A 83 -15.89 30.17 16.33
N MET A 84 -14.78 30.04 17.06
CA MET A 84 -14.39 28.77 17.69
C MET A 84 -15.26 28.35 18.88
N SER A 85 -16.18 29.21 19.33
CA SER A 85 -17.04 28.91 20.47
C SER A 85 -18.26 28.07 20.09
N ASP A 86 -18.69 28.15 18.83
CA ASP A 86 -19.76 27.33 18.26
C ASP A 86 -19.18 26.22 17.34
N PRO A 87 -19.09 24.96 17.81
CA PRO A 87 -18.62 23.86 16.98
C PRO A 87 -19.52 23.63 15.75
N THR A 88 -20.79 24.01 15.74
CA THR A 88 -21.66 23.79 14.58
C THR A 88 -21.24 24.59 13.35
N GLN A 89 -20.51 25.70 13.54
CA GLN A 89 -19.92 26.52 12.49
C GLN A 89 -18.50 26.10 12.09
N SER A 90 -17.93 25.09 12.77
CA SER A 90 -16.58 24.63 12.49
C SER A 90 -16.50 24.00 11.09
N PRO A 91 -15.54 24.42 10.25
CA PRO A 91 -15.26 23.74 8.99
C PRO A 91 -14.46 22.44 9.21
N TYR A 92 -14.01 22.16 10.44
CA TYR A 92 -13.19 21.00 10.77
C TYR A 92 -14.03 19.92 11.44
N MET A 93 -13.88 18.69 10.96
CA MET A 93 -14.64 17.53 11.40
C MET A 93 -13.68 16.46 11.92
N ALA A 94 -14.10 15.72 12.95
CA ALA A 94 -13.37 14.55 13.39
C ALA A 94 -13.33 13.49 12.28
N GLN A 95 -12.24 12.74 12.22
CA GLN A 95 -12.15 11.59 11.33
C GLN A 95 -13.26 10.58 11.65
N MET A 96 -13.76 9.92 10.60
CA MET A 96 -14.81 8.91 10.70
C MET A 96 -14.21 7.55 10.28
N PRO A 97 -13.38 6.93 11.12
CA PRO A 97 -12.90 5.59 10.84
C PRO A 97 -14.08 4.62 10.80
N ILE A 98 -13.96 3.60 9.96
CA ILE A 98 -14.85 2.44 9.94
C ILE A 98 -14.21 1.39 10.86
N PRO A 99 -14.80 1.14 12.04
CA PRO A 99 -14.33 0.11 12.94
C PRO A 99 -14.52 -1.26 12.30
N ILE A 100 -13.47 -2.05 12.30
CA ILE A 100 -13.46 -3.42 11.82
C ILE A 100 -12.89 -4.36 12.88
N ASN A 101 -13.31 -5.60 12.81
CA ASN A 101 -12.73 -6.72 13.54
C ASN A 101 -12.04 -7.63 12.53
N ILE A 102 -10.76 -7.89 12.78
CA ILE A 102 -9.95 -8.82 12.01
C ILE A 102 -9.76 -10.07 12.87
N ASP A 103 -10.35 -11.16 12.42
CA ASP A 103 -10.33 -12.44 13.11
C ASP A 103 -9.19 -13.30 12.59
N TYR A 104 -8.38 -13.81 13.52
CA TYR A 104 -7.24 -14.66 13.23
C TYR A 104 -7.41 -16.01 13.91
N GLN A 105 -6.80 -17.01 13.30
CA GLN A 105 -6.51 -18.28 13.92
C GLN A 105 -4.99 -18.44 14.04
N VAL A 106 -4.52 -18.84 15.22
CA VAL A 106 -3.10 -19.14 15.48
C VAL A 106 -2.99 -20.61 15.83
N ASP A 107 -2.30 -21.36 14.99
CA ASP A 107 -2.04 -22.79 15.15
C ASP A 107 -0.57 -23.02 15.49
N VAL A 108 -0.30 -23.68 16.60
CA VAL A 108 1.06 -24.02 17.01
C VAL A 108 1.29 -25.51 16.90
N TYR A 109 2.32 -25.90 16.16
CA TYR A 109 2.67 -27.29 15.89
C TYR A 109 4.01 -27.67 16.51
N ALA A 110 4.06 -28.83 17.16
CA ALA A 110 5.32 -29.44 17.58
C ALA A 110 5.31 -30.97 17.45
N ARG A 111 6.52 -31.54 17.41
CA ARG A 111 6.74 -32.99 17.32
C ARG A 111 6.70 -33.72 18.66
N LYS A 112 6.88 -32.99 19.76
CA LYS A 112 6.86 -33.49 21.12
C LYS A 112 5.75 -32.81 21.89
N GLU A 113 5.04 -33.56 22.71
CA GLU A 113 3.96 -33.04 23.55
C GLU A 113 4.46 -32.01 24.57
N LEU A 114 5.65 -32.23 25.16
CA LEU A 114 6.28 -31.28 26.08
C LEU A 114 6.49 -29.89 25.46
N HIS A 115 6.86 -29.82 24.18
CA HIS A 115 7.04 -28.52 23.51
C HIS A 115 5.70 -27.80 23.31
N ILE A 116 4.59 -28.53 23.08
CA ILE A 116 3.27 -27.89 23.02
C ILE A 116 2.86 -27.35 24.38
N ILE A 117 3.07 -28.11 25.46
CA ILE A 117 2.74 -27.64 26.82
C ILE A 117 3.53 -26.36 27.15
N GLU A 118 4.82 -26.35 26.83
CA GLU A 118 5.67 -25.17 27.03
C GLU A 118 5.21 -23.97 26.18
N LEU A 119 4.87 -24.19 24.91
CA LEU A 119 4.39 -23.13 24.03
C LEU A 119 3.04 -22.57 24.47
N THR A 120 2.12 -23.43 24.90
CA THR A 120 0.87 -22.97 25.49
C THR A 120 1.14 -22.12 26.73
N GLY A 121 2.03 -22.56 27.61
CA GLY A 121 2.42 -21.80 28.80
C GLY A 121 3.02 -20.43 28.46
N ALA A 122 3.88 -20.37 27.45
CA ALA A 122 4.49 -19.12 26.97
C ALA A 122 3.45 -18.19 26.32
N LEU A 123 2.55 -18.73 25.49
CA LEU A 123 1.53 -17.95 24.80
C LEU A 123 0.47 -17.39 25.72
N MET A 124 0.13 -18.08 26.82
CA MET A 124 -0.84 -17.57 27.80
C MET A 124 -0.25 -16.49 28.74
N GLN A 125 1.01 -16.11 28.56
CA GLN A 125 1.60 -14.98 29.29
C GLN A 125 1.01 -13.64 28.83
N PHE A 126 1.14 -12.64 29.70
CA PHE A 126 0.54 -11.32 29.51
C PHE A 126 0.95 -10.63 28.19
N ASP A 127 2.19 -10.82 27.77
CA ASP A 127 2.74 -10.15 26.59
C ASP A 127 2.35 -10.84 25.27
N PHE A 128 1.75 -12.03 25.31
CA PHE A 128 1.34 -12.79 24.12
C PHE A 128 -0.18 -12.81 23.99
N LEU A 129 -0.85 -13.81 24.56
CA LEU A 129 -2.30 -14.04 24.47
C LEU A 129 -2.93 -14.08 25.86
N PRO A 130 -2.96 -12.95 26.58
CA PRO A 130 -3.66 -12.91 27.85
C PRO A 130 -5.17 -13.05 27.63
N PRO A 131 -5.89 -13.76 28.52
CA PRO A 131 -7.35 -13.83 28.46
C PRO A 131 -8.05 -12.47 28.61
N ARG A 132 -7.35 -11.45 29.14
CA ARG A 132 -7.87 -10.10 29.34
C ARG A 132 -6.77 -9.07 29.11
N PHE A 133 -7.17 -7.87 28.69
CA PHE A 133 -6.26 -6.75 28.44
C PHE A 133 -5.20 -7.04 27.36
N GLY A 134 -5.53 -7.91 26.42
CA GLY A 134 -4.68 -8.13 25.26
C GLY A 134 -4.59 -6.87 24.41
N TYR A 135 -3.36 -6.58 23.98
CA TYR A 135 -3.02 -5.41 23.19
C TYR A 135 -2.09 -5.81 22.04
N LEU A 136 -2.12 -5.06 20.96
CA LEU A 136 -1.26 -5.26 19.80
C LEU A 136 -0.70 -3.90 19.36
N PRO A 137 0.58 -3.60 19.67
CA PRO A 137 1.20 -2.37 19.21
C PRO A 137 1.47 -2.45 17.71
N ILE A 138 1.09 -1.41 16.98
CA ILE A 138 1.32 -1.25 15.55
C ILE A 138 2.51 -0.33 15.37
N GLY A 139 3.59 -0.84 14.77
CA GLY A 139 4.84 -0.10 14.68
C GLY A 139 4.79 1.04 13.67
N GLU A 140 4.00 0.86 12.61
CA GLU A 140 3.93 1.74 11.45
C GLU A 140 3.22 3.07 11.75
N ASP A 141 2.14 3.04 12.52
CA ASP A 141 1.37 4.23 12.90
C ASP A 141 1.54 4.62 14.38
N GLY A 142 2.28 3.82 15.16
CA GLY A 142 2.56 4.07 16.59
C GLY A 142 1.35 3.86 17.51
N THR A 143 0.26 3.30 17.00
CA THR A 143 -0.97 3.09 17.78
C THR A 143 -1.00 1.70 18.42
N VAL A 144 -2.02 1.45 19.25
CA VAL A 144 -2.24 0.14 19.87
C VAL A 144 -3.65 -0.34 19.57
N ARG A 145 -3.77 -1.54 19.02
CA ARG A 145 -5.05 -2.21 18.80
C ARG A 145 -5.40 -3.06 20.00
N ARG A 146 -6.71 -3.22 20.22
CA ARG A 146 -7.22 -4.20 21.17
C ARG A 146 -7.10 -5.59 20.55
N LEU A 147 -6.54 -6.52 21.32
CA LEU A 147 -6.43 -7.94 20.95
C LEU A 147 -7.23 -8.76 21.96
N ASP A 148 -8.32 -9.37 21.51
CA ASP A 148 -9.14 -10.24 22.34
C ASP A 148 -8.89 -11.72 21.99
N LEU A 149 -8.78 -12.54 23.03
CA LEU A 149 -8.78 -14.00 22.90
C LEU A 149 -10.24 -14.48 22.83
N LEU A 150 -10.67 -14.92 21.65
CA LEU A 150 -12.04 -15.41 21.45
C LEU A 150 -12.23 -16.85 21.93
N GLY A 151 -11.17 -17.67 21.85
CA GLY A 151 -11.22 -19.08 22.22
C GLY A 151 -9.87 -19.80 22.14
N GLY A 152 -9.86 -21.05 22.60
CA GLY A 152 -8.68 -21.91 22.73
C GLY A 152 -7.99 -21.82 24.10
N PRO A 153 -6.89 -22.57 24.33
CA PRO A 153 -6.28 -23.50 23.37
C PRO A 153 -7.14 -24.74 23.14
N ASP A 154 -7.44 -25.01 21.87
CA ASP A 154 -8.02 -26.29 21.46
C ASP A 154 -6.91 -27.22 21.02
N TYR A 155 -6.76 -28.35 21.71
CA TYR A 155 -5.71 -29.32 21.42
C TYR A 155 -6.20 -30.34 20.39
N THR A 156 -5.41 -30.53 19.35
CA THR A 156 -5.67 -31.53 18.31
C THR A 156 -4.40 -32.30 17.96
N GLU A 157 -4.60 -33.49 17.41
CA GLU A 157 -3.52 -34.27 16.83
C GLU A 157 -3.65 -34.25 15.31
N SER A 158 -2.53 -33.99 14.64
CA SER A 158 -2.45 -33.99 13.19
C SER A 158 -1.26 -34.84 12.73
N LYS A 159 -1.09 -34.95 11.42
CA LYS A 159 0.06 -35.59 10.79
C LYS A 159 0.63 -34.65 9.74
N ASP A 160 1.94 -34.71 9.53
CA ASP A 160 2.58 -34.02 8.40
C ASP A 160 2.32 -34.78 7.08
N GLU A 161 2.83 -34.22 5.98
CA GLU A 161 2.78 -34.85 4.64
C GLU A 161 3.46 -36.23 4.58
N GLN A 162 4.36 -36.53 5.53
CA GLN A 162 5.05 -37.81 5.66
C GLN A 162 4.33 -38.79 6.60
N GLY A 163 3.15 -38.44 7.10
CA GLY A 163 2.33 -39.26 8.01
C GLY A 163 2.81 -39.31 9.46
N LYS A 164 3.80 -38.50 9.84
CA LYS A 164 4.37 -38.44 11.20
C LYS A 164 3.53 -37.51 12.09
N ARG A 165 3.30 -37.96 13.33
CA ARG A 165 2.46 -37.27 14.33
C ARG A 165 2.94 -35.82 14.58
N LEU A 166 1.96 -34.95 14.73
CA LEU A 166 2.07 -33.55 15.14
C LEU A 166 1.07 -33.30 16.26
N PHE A 167 1.53 -32.62 17.30
CA PHE A 167 0.67 -32.05 18.32
C PHE A 167 0.37 -30.61 17.94
N CYS A 168 -0.89 -30.21 18.04
CA CYS A 168 -1.37 -28.90 17.66
C CYS A 168 -2.16 -28.26 18.81
N ALA A 169 -1.97 -26.96 19.01
CA ALA A 169 -2.82 -26.13 19.84
C ALA A 169 -3.29 -24.91 19.02
N THR A 170 -4.59 -24.64 19.04
CA THR A 170 -5.22 -23.61 18.23
C THR A 170 -5.88 -22.55 19.10
N TRP A 171 -5.70 -21.28 18.73
CA TRP A 171 -6.36 -20.12 19.34
C TRP A 171 -7.11 -19.29 18.31
N ALA A 172 -8.28 -18.79 18.69
CA ALA A 172 -9.05 -17.83 17.92
C ALA A 172 -8.87 -16.43 18.54
N LEU A 173 -8.47 -15.47 17.71
CA LEU A 173 -8.14 -14.11 18.13
C LEU A 173 -8.97 -13.10 17.34
N ARG A 174 -9.22 -11.95 17.96
CA ARG A 174 -9.80 -10.79 17.30
C ARG A 174 -8.95 -9.56 17.55
N VAL A 175 -8.57 -8.87 16.49
CA VAL A 175 -7.97 -7.54 16.55
C VAL A 175 -9.04 -6.52 16.17
N SER A 176 -9.34 -5.61 17.09
CA SER A 176 -10.21 -4.47 16.80
C SER A 176 -9.38 -3.37 16.15
N SER A 177 -9.62 -3.14 14.86
CA SER A 177 -8.95 -2.13 14.04
C SER A 177 -9.96 -1.11 13.50
N GLU A 178 -9.45 -0.13 12.77
CA GLU A 178 -10.15 1.01 12.19
C GLU A 178 -9.57 1.26 10.80
N ILE A 179 -10.44 1.40 9.80
CA ILE A 179 -10.04 1.81 8.44
C ILE A 179 -10.52 3.23 8.22
N PHE A 180 -9.65 4.13 7.80
CA PHE A 180 -10.04 5.50 7.49
C PHE A 180 -10.70 5.60 6.11
N ALA A 181 -11.66 6.50 5.94
CA ALA A 181 -12.36 6.66 4.67
C ALA A 181 -11.42 7.01 3.49
N ASP A 182 -10.33 7.72 3.76
CA ASP A 182 -9.30 8.01 2.77
C ASP A 182 -8.47 6.76 2.43
N GLU A 183 -8.16 5.91 3.42
CA GLU A 183 -7.51 4.62 3.17
C GLU A 183 -8.39 3.68 2.33
N ILE A 184 -9.72 3.74 2.43
CA ILE A 184 -10.62 2.94 1.56
C ILE A 184 -10.45 3.32 0.09
N ARG A 185 -10.22 4.60 -0.20
CA ARG A 185 -9.92 5.06 -1.56
C ARG A 185 -8.58 4.49 -2.03
N ASP A 186 -7.64 4.32 -1.10
CA ASP A 186 -6.32 3.76 -1.35
C ASP A 186 -6.30 2.22 -1.40
N LEU A 187 -7.24 1.55 -0.73
CA LEU A 187 -7.43 0.09 -0.74
C LEU A 187 -7.93 -0.45 -2.08
N THR A 188 -8.34 0.43 -3.01
CA THR A 188 -8.85 0.04 -4.32
C THR A 188 -7.86 0.33 -5.45
N PRO A 189 -6.86 -0.54 -5.65
CA PRO A 189 -6.47 -0.89 -7.00
C PRO A 189 -6.80 -2.36 -7.21
N ALA A 190 -7.97 -2.64 -7.77
CA ALA A 190 -8.12 -3.86 -8.54
C ALA A 190 -7.10 -3.74 -9.69
N GLN A 191 -5.95 -4.39 -9.55
CA GLN A 191 -5.05 -4.62 -10.66
C GLN A 191 -5.91 -5.35 -11.71
N ARG A 192 -6.29 -4.63 -12.77
CA ARG A 192 -7.19 -5.15 -13.78
C ARG A 192 -6.52 -6.37 -14.41
N VAL A 193 -6.97 -7.57 -14.05
CA VAL A 193 -6.52 -8.81 -14.67
C VAL A 193 -7.13 -8.84 -16.06
N LEU A 194 -6.37 -8.41 -17.06
CA LEU A 194 -6.67 -8.74 -18.45
C LEU A 194 -6.35 -10.21 -18.63
N ILE A 195 -7.37 -11.05 -18.51
CA ILE A 195 -7.28 -12.44 -18.96
C ILE A 195 -7.29 -12.38 -20.47
N ASP A 196 -6.13 -12.58 -21.09
CA ASP A 196 -6.10 -12.90 -22.51
C ASP A 196 -6.62 -14.33 -22.67
N LEU A 197 -7.91 -14.47 -22.95
CA LEU A 197 -8.60 -15.74 -23.20
C LEU A 197 -8.15 -16.41 -24.52
N LEU A 198 -7.07 -15.95 -25.14
CA LEU A 198 -6.60 -16.38 -26.45
C LEU A 198 -5.28 -17.13 -26.46
N ASP A 199 -4.84 -17.74 -25.36
CA ASP A 199 -3.92 -18.88 -25.50
C ASP A 199 -4.71 -20.19 -25.68
N LYS A 200 -5.48 -20.23 -26.77
CA LYS A 200 -6.16 -21.44 -27.25
C LYS A 200 -5.20 -22.46 -27.88
N GLN A 201 -3.88 -22.25 -27.81
CA GLN A 201 -2.89 -23.18 -28.36
C GLN A 201 -2.40 -24.24 -27.34
N ALA A 202 -2.81 -24.18 -26.07
CA ALA A 202 -2.42 -25.17 -25.08
C ALA A 202 -3.23 -26.50 -25.13
N TRP A 203 -4.03 -26.74 -26.18
CA TRP A 203 -4.84 -27.96 -26.34
C TRP A 203 -4.30 -28.96 -27.36
N ASP A 204 -3.02 -28.84 -27.73
CA ASP A 204 -2.34 -29.89 -28.49
C ASP A 204 -1.12 -30.41 -27.71
N GLU A 205 -1.13 -31.74 -27.51
CA GLU A 205 0.01 -32.61 -27.18
C GLU A 205 0.57 -32.60 -25.74
N GLY A 206 -0.05 -33.41 -24.86
CA GLY A 206 0.61 -34.52 -24.15
C GLY A 206 1.89 -34.26 -23.32
N THR A 207 2.22 -33.03 -22.96
CA THR A 207 3.47 -32.70 -22.24
C THR A 207 3.18 -32.16 -20.84
N THR A 208 3.59 -32.91 -19.82
CA THR A 208 3.61 -32.47 -18.42
C THR A 208 4.80 -31.52 -18.18
N ARG A 209 4.63 -30.23 -18.50
CA ARG A 209 5.51 -29.19 -17.95
C ARG A 209 4.96 -28.75 -16.58
N PRO A 210 5.77 -28.66 -15.51
CA PRO A 210 5.32 -28.06 -14.26
C PRO A 210 4.99 -26.58 -14.53
N TRP A 211 3.72 -26.25 -14.35
CA TRP A 211 3.19 -24.90 -14.42
C TRP A 211 3.92 -24.01 -13.42
N SER A 212 4.77 -23.12 -13.93
CA SER A 212 5.43 -22.07 -13.14
C SER A 212 5.39 -20.77 -13.94
N PRO A 213 4.23 -20.09 -14.00
CA PRO A 213 4.18 -18.77 -14.59
C PRO A 213 5.05 -17.85 -13.71
N THR A 214 6.21 -17.47 -14.23
CA THR A 214 7.02 -16.41 -13.64
C THR A 214 6.47 -15.10 -14.15
N TYR A 215 5.90 -14.30 -13.25
CA TYR A 215 5.34 -12.99 -13.57
C TYR A 215 6.39 -11.90 -13.26
N GLU A 216 6.99 -11.30 -14.28
CA GLU A 216 7.71 -10.03 -14.11
C GLU A 216 6.77 -8.86 -14.42
N VAL A 217 6.40 -8.11 -13.39
CA VAL A 217 5.66 -6.86 -13.52
C VAL A 217 6.67 -5.72 -13.65
N THR A 218 6.86 -5.20 -14.87
CA THR A 218 7.65 -3.97 -15.09
C THR A 218 6.70 -2.79 -15.31
N LYS A 219 6.64 -1.86 -14.36
CA LYS A 219 5.96 -0.57 -14.54
C LYS A 219 6.76 0.25 -15.57
N ALA A 220 6.16 0.58 -16.71
CA ALA A 220 6.81 1.42 -17.72
C ALA A 220 7.02 2.84 -17.15
N LEU A 221 8.28 3.23 -16.96
CA LEU A 221 8.66 4.53 -16.41
C LEU A 221 8.17 5.68 -17.31
N LEU A 222 7.46 6.63 -16.72
CA LEU A 222 7.06 7.87 -17.36
C LEU A 222 8.31 8.64 -17.78
N SER A 223 8.36 9.03 -19.04
CA SER A 223 9.43 9.84 -19.60
C SER A 223 8.86 10.87 -20.59
N ILE A 224 9.47 12.04 -20.64
CA ILE A 224 9.10 13.09 -21.58
C ILE A 224 9.89 12.86 -22.86
N SER A 225 9.21 12.65 -23.98
CA SER A 225 9.84 12.37 -25.27
C SER A 225 10.16 13.63 -26.07
N THR A 226 9.57 14.76 -25.70
CA THR A 226 9.88 16.05 -26.31
C THR A 226 11.16 16.61 -25.72
N ALA A 227 12.11 17.01 -26.56
CA ALA A 227 13.32 17.72 -26.14
C ALA A 227 13.36 19.15 -26.70
N THR A 228 12.89 19.32 -27.93
CA THR A 228 12.86 20.61 -28.63
C THR A 228 11.49 20.86 -29.24
N LEU A 229 11.04 22.10 -29.16
CA LEU A 229 9.80 22.54 -29.80
C LEU A 229 10.09 23.20 -31.16
N PRO A 230 9.18 23.11 -32.14
CA PRO A 230 9.27 23.86 -33.39
C PRO A 230 9.45 25.36 -33.13
N ALA A 231 10.17 26.05 -34.01
CA ALA A 231 10.38 27.48 -33.86
C ALA A 231 9.06 28.25 -33.92
N ALA A 232 8.89 29.21 -33.02
CA ALA A 232 7.78 30.15 -33.04
C ALA A 232 8.21 31.48 -33.69
N THR A 233 7.26 32.24 -34.24
CA THR A 233 7.51 33.58 -34.79
C THR A 233 6.84 34.62 -33.90
N ALA A 234 7.56 35.66 -33.52
CA ALA A 234 6.99 36.75 -32.73
C ALA A 234 5.73 37.33 -33.39
N GLY A 235 4.70 37.60 -32.59
CA GLY A 235 3.41 38.14 -33.05
C GLY A 235 2.48 37.14 -33.76
N HIS A 236 2.89 35.88 -33.97
CA HIS A 236 2.06 34.85 -34.61
C HIS A 236 1.53 33.83 -33.59
N PRO A 237 0.28 33.34 -33.74
CA PRO A 237 -0.26 32.33 -32.85
C PRO A 237 0.56 31.03 -32.95
N TYR A 238 0.90 30.48 -31.78
CA TYR A 238 1.67 29.27 -31.61
C TYR A 238 0.85 28.25 -30.83
N ARG A 239 0.90 26.98 -31.23
CA ARG A 239 0.22 25.87 -30.54
C ARG A 239 0.97 24.57 -30.83
N GLN A 240 1.55 23.98 -29.79
CA GLN A 240 2.31 22.74 -29.93
C GLN A 240 2.06 21.81 -28.73
N ALA A 241 1.80 20.53 -29.01
CA ALA A 241 1.67 19.51 -27.98
C ALA A 241 3.02 18.94 -27.57
N LEU A 242 3.16 18.65 -26.27
CA LEU A 242 4.24 17.90 -25.66
C LEU A 242 3.90 16.40 -25.71
N GLY A 243 4.93 15.59 -25.88
CA GLY A 243 4.87 14.14 -25.88
C GLY A 243 5.52 13.54 -24.64
N SER A 244 4.89 12.49 -24.12
CA SER A 244 5.42 11.60 -23.09
C SER A 244 5.20 10.14 -23.48
N THR A 245 6.01 9.25 -22.95
CA THR A 245 5.90 7.79 -23.08
C THR A 245 5.97 7.14 -21.70
N GLY A 246 5.44 5.91 -21.59
CA GLY A 246 5.30 5.25 -20.29
C GLY A 246 4.25 5.96 -19.42
N GLY A 247 4.30 5.69 -18.11
CA GLY A 247 3.28 6.16 -17.16
C GLY A 247 1.92 5.46 -17.36
N HIS A 248 0.97 5.76 -16.48
CA HIS A 248 -0.36 5.17 -16.50
C HIS A 248 -1.46 6.20 -16.26
N GLY A 249 -2.53 6.14 -17.05
CA GLY A 249 -3.62 7.11 -16.99
C GLY A 249 -3.37 8.39 -17.78
N GLU A 250 -4.07 9.47 -17.44
CA GLU A 250 -3.90 10.78 -18.08
C GLU A 250 -2.61 11.46 -17.60
N VAL A 251 -1.89 12.13 -18.50
CA VAL A 251 -0.67 12.87 -18.13
C VAL A 251 -0.97 14.35 -18.02
N HIS A 252 -0.67 14.89 -16.85
CA HIS A 252 -0.84 16.28 -16.49
C HIS A 252 0.48 17.02 -16.51
N TRP A 253 0.47 18.23 -17.07
CA TRP A 253 1.67 19.01 -17.31
C TRP A 253 1.69 20.30 -16.52
N SER A 254 2.84 20.62 -15.94
CA SER A 254 3.05 21.86 -15.18
C SER A 254 4.44 22.42 -15.37
N LEU A 255 4.61 23.71 -15.02
CA LEU A 255 5.91 24.36 -14.90
C LEU A 255 6.34 24.31 -13.43
N PRO A 256 7.50 23.71 -13.10
CA PRO A 256 8.06 23.76 -11.77
C PRO A 256 8.35 25.19 -11.31
N GLU A 257 8.43 25.40 -9.99
CA GLU A 257 8.71 26.71 -9.41
C GLU A 257 10.01 27.31 -10.01
N GLY A 258 9.95 28.60 -10.38
CA GLY A 258 11.05 29.30 -11.06
C GLY A 258 11.14 29.08 -12.58
N SER A 259 10.41 28.12 -13.14
CA SER A 259 10.38 27.87 -14.60
C SER A 259 9.34 28.73 -15.30
N HIS A 260 9.70 29.31 -16.44
CA HIS A 260 8.84 30.22 -17.19
C HIS A 260 8.98 30.02 -18.70
N LEU A 261 7.86 30.11 -19.40
CA LEU A 261 7.82 30.14 -20.87
C LEU A 261 8.16 31.55 -21.38
N PRO A 262 8.59 31.69 -22.65
CA PRO A 262 8.72 33.00 -23.28
C PRO A 262 7.43 33.83 -23.18
N ALA A 263 7.59 35.15 -23.04
CA ALA A 263 6.47 36.07 -22.84
C ALA A 263 5.40 35.92 -23.94
N GLY A 264 4.15 35.74 -23.51
CA GLY A 264 3.00 35.52 -24.40
C GLY A 264 2.66 34.04 -24.67
N LEU A 265 3.39 33.10 -24.09
CA LEU A 265 3.10 31.67 -24.13
C LEU A 265 2.67 31.12 -22.76
N ALA A 266 1.82 30.11 -22.78
CA ALA A 266 1.33 29.38 -21.61
C ALA A 266 1.34 27.86 -21.89
N LEU A 267 1.39 27.06 -20.81
CA LEU A 267 1.27 25.60 -20.86
C LEU A 267 -0.12 25.21 -20.34
N SER A 268 -0.86 24.39 -21.11
CA SER A 268 -2.08 23.76 -20.64
C SER A 268 -1.78 22.53 -19.78
N HIS A 269 -2.72 22.20 -18.90
CA HIS A 269 -2.68 20.98 -18.09
C HIS A 269 -2.61 19.69 -18.93
N SER A 270 -3.12 19.74 -20.17
CA SER A 270 -3.05 18.65 -21.17
C SER A 270 -1.75 18.59 -21.98
N GLY A 271 -0.75 19.42 -21.65
CA GLY A 271 0.56 19.39 -22.31
C GLY A 271 0.61 20.15 -23.63
N VAL A 272 -0.18 21.20 -23.82
CA VAL A 272 -0.11 22.06 -25.02
C VAL A 272 0.52 23.39 -24.64
N VAL A 273 1.61 23.76 -25.31
CA VAL A 273 2.17 25.11 -25.28
C VAL A 273 1.43 25.97 -26.29
N PHE A 274 0.80 27.06 -25.85
CA PHE A 274 -0.01 27.91 -26.72
C PHE A 274 0.12 29.40 -26.39
N GLY A 275 -0.19 30.26 -27.35
CA GLY A 275 -0.23 31.71 -27.17
C GLY A 275 0.39 32.47 -28.35
N THR A 276 0.75 33.73 -28.13
CA THR A 276 1.38 34.60 -29.15
C THR A 276 2.65 35.21 -28.54
N PRO A 277 3.86 34.75 -28.95
CA PRO A 277 5.10 35.21 -28.34
C PRO A 277 5.41 36.67 -28.69
N GLN A 278 5.90 37.45 -27.72
CA GLN A 278 6.01 38.92 -27.86
C GLN A 278 7.38 39.42 -28.33
N ALA A 279 8.49 38.73 -28.06
CA ALA A 279 9.84 39.09 -28.54
C ALA A 279 10.83 37.91 -28.39
N PRO A 280 11.92 37.82 -29.18
CA PRO A 280 12.90 36.73 -29.12
C PRO A 280 13.90 36.82 -27.95
N THR A 281 13.49 37.33 -26.79
CA THR A 281 14.35 37.51 -25.62
C THR A 281 14.83 36.16 -25.09
N GLY A 282 16.14 35.91 -25.11
CA GLY A 282 16.74 34.67 -24.60
C GLY A 282 16.56 33.46 -25.52
N SER A 283 16.40 33.64 -26.83
CA SER A 283 16.26 32.54 -27.80
C SER A 283 17.61 31.86 -28.12
N PRO A 284 17.73 30.52 -28.05
CA PRO A 284 16.70 29.55 -27.69
C PRO A 284 16.39 29.59 -26.18
N ALA A 285 15.11 29.76 -25.84
CA ALA A 285 14.67 29.79 -24.46
C ALA A 285 14.62 28.37 -23.91
N GLN A 286 15.28 28.13 -22.79
CA GLN A 286 15.24 26.87 -22.07
C GLN A 286 14.27 26.98 -20.89
N PHE A 287 13.38 26.00 -20.74
CA PHE A 287 12.45 25.94 -19.62
C PHE A 287 12.21 24.50 -19.18
N LEU A 288 11.97 24.30 -17.88
CA LEU A 288 11.67 22.99 -17.32
C LEU A 288 10.16 22.73 -17.39
N VAL A 289 9.78 21.52 -17.75
CA VAL A 289 8.41 21.02 -17.64
C VAL A 289 8.37 19.78 -16.76
N SER A 290 7.27 19.61 -16.04
CA SER A 290 6.96 18.42 -15.27
C SER A 290 5.74 17.72 -15.87
N ALA A 291 5.87 16.42 -16.12
CA ALA A 291 4.79 15.52 -16.48
C ALA A 291 4.50 14.62 -15.29
N ARG A 292 3.22 14.57 -14.88
CA ARG A 292 2.72 13.72 -13.81
C ARG A 292 1.60 12.86 -14.36
N ASP A 293 1.73 11.55 -14.30
CA ASP A 293 0.63 10.67 -14.68
C ASP A 293 -0.47 10.66 -13.59
N SER A 294 -1.66 10.24 -13.97
CA SER A 294 -2.83 10.16 -13.08
C SER A 294 -2.92 8.79 -12.38
N ASP A 295 -1.81 8.07 -12.31
CA ASP A 295 -1.75 6.78 -11.64
C ASP A 295 -1.89 6.95 -10.12
N PHE A 296 -2.26 5.87 -9.46
CA PHE A 296 -2.44 5.81 -8.02
C PHE A 296 -1.12 6.09 -7.25
N ALA A 297 0.00 5.60 -7.77
CA ALA A 297 1.35 6.02 -7.36
C ALA A 297 1.96 6.86 -8.49
N PRO A 298 1.68 8.18 -8.52
CA PRO A 298 1.94 8.99 -9.69
C PRO A 298 3.44 9.07 -9.95
N GLN A 299 3.83 8.76 -11.18
CA GLN A 299 5.18 9.01 -11.63
C GLN A 299 5.32 10.45 -12.07
N VAL A 300 6.44 11.05 -11.70
CA VAL A 300 6.81 12.41 -12.09
C VAL A 300 8.07 12.33 -12.94
N ALA A 301 8.00 12.86 -14.14
CA ALA A 301 9.14 13.06 -15.02
C ALA A 301 9.35 14.56 -15.23
N SER A 302 10.60 15.00 -15.22
CA SER A 302 10.96 16.39 -15.51
C SER A 302 11.99 16.44 -16.62
N ALA A 303 11.80 17.37 -17.56
CA ALA A 303 12.72 17.56 -18.68
C ALA A 303 12.86 19.04 -19.00
N ALA A 304 14.06 19.44 -19.42
CA ALA A 304 14.32 20.76 -19.95
C ALA A 304 14.03 20.77 -21.46
N LEU A 305 13.17 21.68 -21.89
CA LEU A 305 12.81 21.89 -23.28
C LEU A 305 13.43 23.17 -23.81
N THR A 306 13.68 23.21 -25.11
CA THR A 306 14.12 24.43 -25.80
C THR A 306 13.11 24.88 -26.84
N LEU A 307 12.84 26.19 -26.88
CA LEU A 307 12.02 26.85 -27.91
C LEU A 307 12.79 28.02 -28.52
N THR A 308 12.91 28.02 -29.85
CA THR A 308 13.46 29.16 -30.59
C THR A 308 12.32 30.10 -30.99
N VAL A 309 12.44 31.39 -30.65
CA VAL A 309 11.50 32.42 -31.12
C VAL A 309 12.24 33.27 -32.16
N SER A 310 11.73 33.27 -33.38
CA SER A 310 12.25 34.09 -34.48
C SER A 310 11.59 35.47 -34.47
N PRO A 311 12.32 36.54 -34.84
CA PRO A 311 11.71 37.85 -35.00
C PRO A 311 10.61 37.82 -36.08
N ALA A 312 9.62 38.70 -35.95
CA ALA A 312 8.62 38.89 -37.00
C ALA A 312 9.33 39.35 -38.29
N PRO A 313 8.94 38.86 -39.47
CA PRO A 313 9.50 39.34 -40.73
C PRO A 313 9.26 40.86 -40.89
N PRO A 314 10.23 41.64 -41.40
CA PRO A 314 10.01 43.06 -41.67
C PRO A 314 8.88 43.21 -42.69
N GLY A 315 7.84 43.97 -42.34
CA GLY A 315 6.65 44.15 -43.16
C GLY A 315 6.98 44.75 -44.53
N SER A 316 6.36 44.21 -45.58
CA SER A 316 6.22 44.83 -46.91
C SER A 316 5.20 45.96 -46.88
#